data_AF-A0A2I8DHY7-F1
#
_entry.id   AF-A0A2I8DHY7-F1
#
_cell.length_a   1.000
_cell.length_b   1.000
_cell.length_c   1.000
_cell.angle_alpha   90.00
_cell.angle_beta   90.00
_cell.angle_gamma   90.00
#
_symmetry.space_group_name_H-M   'P 1'
#
loop_
_entity.id
_entity.type
_entity.pdbx_description
1 polymer ?
#
loop_
_entity_poly.entity_id
_entity_poly.type
_entity_poly.pdbx_seq_one_letter_code
_entity_poly.pdbx_strand_id
1 'polypeptide(L)' 'MAAQLCGQTGFQEWVVSRIGAAPLGVSDQQHAAQFVRNVCGVESRAELDHKADAATLFHAAIRRPYRESRGFHD' A
#
# COMPACT_ATOMS: atom_id res chain seq x y z
N MET A 1 10.22 7.15 -1.29
CA MET A 1 9.16 7.48 -0.30
C MET A 1 7.96 6.57 -0.51
N ALA A 2 7.38 5.98 0.54
CA ALA A 2 6.27 5.02 0.45
C ALA A 2 5.00 5.58 -0.23
N ALA A 3 4.83 6.92 -0.21
CA ALA A 3 3.72 7.62 -0.85
C ALA A 3 3.65 7.43 -2.38
N GLN A 4 4.79 7.22 -3.05
CA GLN A 4 4.83 7.02 -4.51
C GLN A 4 4.21 5.68 -4.94
N LEU A 5 4.19 4.67 -4.05
CA LEU A 5 3.64 3.36 -4.38
C LEU A 5 2.11 3.42 -4.50
N CYS A 6 1.45 4.20 -3.64
CA CYS A 6 -0.01 4.35 -3.61
C CYS A 6 -0.58 4.97 -4.90
N GLY A 7 0.23 5.73 -5.64
CA GLY A 7 -0.15 6.34 -6.92
C GLY A 7 0.05 5.42 -8.13
N GLN A 8 0.66 4.25 -7.98
CA GLN A 8 0.84 3.32 -9.11
C GLN A 8 -0.40 2.47 -9.32
N THR A 9 -0.91 2.43 -10.55
CA THR A 9 -2.07 1.62 -10.93
C THR A 9 -1.88 0.14 -10.57
N GLY A 10 -0.71 -0.44 -10.88
CA GLY A 10 -0.45 -1.85 -10.53
C GLY A 10 -0.46 -2.14 -9.03
N PHE A 11 -0.13 -1.16 -8.19
CA PHE A 11 -0.25 -1.30 -6.74
C PHE A 11 -1.71 -1.18 -6.29
N GLN A 12 -2.47 -0.27 -6.89
CA GLN A 12 -3.90 -0.12 -6.63
C GLN A 12 -4.65 -1.41 -6.98
N GLU A 13 -4.39 -2.01 -8.15
CA GLU A 13 -4.98 -3.29 -8.56
C GLU A 13 -4.60 -4.43 -7.62
N TRP A 14 -3.35 -4.47 -7.17
CA TRP A 14 -2.91 -5.46 -6.18
C TRP A 14 -3.62 -5.28 -4.82
N VAL A 15 -3.81 -4.04 -4.36
CA VAL A 15 -4.62 -3.76 -3.16
C VAL A 15 -6.06 -4.22 -3.37
N VAL A 16 -6.64 -3.97 -4.54
CA VAL A 16 -7.99 -4.45 -4.88
C VAL A 16 -8.07 -5.98 -4.85
N SER A 17 -7.06 -6.68 -5.35
CA SER A 17 -6.97 -8.14 -5.27
C SER A 17 -6.88 -8.66 -3.83
N ARG A 18 -6.29 -7.88 -2.91
CA ARG A 18 -6.09 -8.27 -1.50
C ARG A 18 -7.31 -8.01 -0.62
N ILE A 19 -7.88 -6.82 -0.72
CA ILE A 19 -8.91 -6.33 0.22
C ILE A 19 -10.23 -5.94 -0.46
N GLY A 20 -10.34 -6.11 -1.79
CA GLY A 20 -11.52 -5.75 -2.57
C GLY A 20 -11.44 -4.35 -3.18
N ALA A 21 -12.42 -4.02 -4.02
CA ALA A 21 -12.50 -2.73 -4.69
C ALA A 21 -12.70 -1.56 -3.71
N ALA A 22 -12.24 -0.37 -4.10
CA ALA A 22 -12.50 0.83 -3.33
C ALA A 22 -14.01 1.07 -3.17
N PRO A 23 -14.48 1.51 -2.00
CA PRO A 23 -15.89 1.85 -1.80
C PRO A 23 -16.30 3.05 -2.66
N LEU A 24 -17.59 3.15 -2.97
CA LEU A 24 -18.18 4.24 -3.77
C LEU A 24 -17.80 5.62 -3.19
N GLY A 25 -17.24 6.48 -4.04
CA GLY A 25 -16.78 7.82 -3.67
C GLY A 25 -15.34 7.89 -3.13
N VAL A 26 -14.65 6.76 -2.99
CA VAL A 26 -13.22 6.72 -2.62
C VAL A 26 -12.40 6.39 -3.86
N SER A 27 -11.37 7.19 -4.14
CA SER A 27 -10.47 6.88 -5.25
C SER A 27 -9.55 5.71 -4.91
N ASP A 28 -9.11 4.97 -5.92
CA ASP A 28 -8.19 3.83 -5.75
C ASP A 28 -6.91 4.24 -5.01
N GLN A 29 -6.42 5.45 -5.25
CA GLN A 29 -5.27 6.00 -4.52
C GLN A 29 -5.57 6.19 -3.03
N GLN A 30 -6.75 6.70 -2.68
CA GLN A 30 -7.15 6.87 -1.27
C GLN A 30 -7.36 5.52 -0.59
N HIS A 31 -7.94 4.56 -1.30
CA HIS A 31 -8.12 3.20 -0.83
C HIS A 31 -6.78 2.50 -0.57
N ALA A 32 -5.84 2.59 -1.52
CA ALA A 32 -4.48 2.09 -1.36
C ALA A 32 -3.75 2.77 -0.19
N ALA A 33 -3.89 4.10 -0.04
CA ALA A 33 -3.30 4.83 1.09
C ALA A 33 -3.88 4.37 2.44
N GLN A 34 -5.20 4.12 2.52
CA GLN A 34 -5.83 3.61 3.74
C GLN A 34 -5.32 2.20 4.08
N PHE A 35 -5.18 1.33 3.08
CA PHE A 35 -4.60 0.01 3.27
C PHE A 35 -3.20 0.10 3.88
N VAL A 36 -2.33 0.95 3.31
CA VAL A 36 -0.98 1.15 3.85
C VAL A 36 -1.01 1.63 5.30
N ARG A 37 -1.85 2.62 5.62
CA ARG A 37 -2.03 3.13 6.99
C ARG A 37 -2.41 2.04 7.98
N ASN A 38 -3.42 1.23 7.61
CA ASN A 38 -3.91 0.15 8.46
C ASN A 38 -2.84 -0.91 8.73
N VAL A 39 -2.11 -1.32 7.68
CA VAL A 39 -1.06 -2.36 7.81
C VAL A 39 0.14 -1.85 8.60
N CYS A 40 0.52 -0.58 8.42
CA CYS A 40 1.69 -0.01 9.07
C CYS A 40 1.38 0.60 10.45
N GLY A 41 0.11 0.62 10.87
CA GLY A 41 -0.31 1.20 12.15
C GLY A 41 -0.06 2.71 12.26
N VAL A 42 -0.24 3.44 11.16
CA VAL A 42 -0.02 4.90 11.12
C VAL A 42 -1.29 5.64 10.74
N GLU A 43 -1.47 6.84 11.26
CA GLU A 43 -2.63 7.68 10.97
C GLU A 43 -2.41 8.50 9.68
N SER A 44 -1.15 8.81 9.36
CA SER A 44 -0.79 9.54 8.15
C SER A 44 0.38 8.92 7.39
N ARG A 45 0.35 9.07 6.06
CA ARG A 45 1.45 8.62 5.19
C ARG A 45 2.77 9.32 5.49
N ALA A 46 2.73 10.53 6.05
CA ALA A 46 3.93 11.25 6.48
C ALA A 46 4.68 10.49 7.58
N GLU A 47 3.96 9.78 8.45
CA GLU A 47 4.58 9.01 9.53
C GLU A 47 5.36 7.80 9.02
N LEU A 48 5.08 7.30 7.81
CA LEU A 48 5.86 6.20 7.21
C LEU A 48 7.32 6.58 6.98
N ASP A 49 7.60 7.86 6.72
CA ASP A 49 8.95 8.35 6.48
C ASP A 49 9.66 8.69 7.80
N HIS A 50 8.90 9.03 8.84
CA HIS A 50 9.43 9.40 10.15
C HIS A 50 9.55 8.22 11.14
N LYS A 51 8.74 7.16 10.99
CA LYS A 51 8.73 5.98 11.88
C LYS A 51 9.42 4.80 11.20
N ALA A 52 10.62 4.45 11.69
CA ALA A 52 11.39 3.31 11.19
C ALA A 52 10.63 1.98 11.28
N ASP A 53 9.83 1.77 12.34
CA ASP A 53 8.97 0.60 12.49
C ASP A 53 7.90 0.53 11.39
N ALA A 54 7.25 1.64 11.09
CA ALA A 54 6.23 1.70 10.04
C ALA A 54 6.84 1.44 8.65
N ALA A 55 8.05 1.95 8.39
CA ALA A 55 8.80 1.64 7.17
C ALA A 55 9.17 0.15 7.08
N THR A 56 9.55 -0.46 8.20
CA THR A 56 9.86 -1.89 8.28
C THR A 56 8.63 -2.75 8.00
N LEU A 57 7.49 -2.43 8.61
CA LEU A 57 6.20 -3.07 8.34
C LEU A 57 5.77 -2.90 6.89
N PHE A 58 5.89 -1.69 6.33
CA PHE A 58 5.63 -1.44 4.92
C PHE A 58 6.49 -2.33 4.02
N HIS A 59 7.78 -2.47 4.33
CA HIS A 59 8.66 -3.32 3.54
C HIS A 59 8.33 -4.80 3.65
N ALA A 60 8.04 -5.30 4.85
CA ALA A 60 7.76 -6.70 5.12
C ALA A 60 6.37 -7.12 4.62
N ALA A 61 5.33 -6.34 4.93
CA ALA A 61 3.93 -6.70 4.71
C ALA A 61 3.35 -6.19 3.39
N ILE A 62 3.98 -5.19 2.75
CA ILE A 62 3.44 -4.59 1.51
C ILE A 62 4.44 -4.75 0.37
N ARG A 63 5.66 -4.22 0.52
CA ARG A 63 6.62 -4.16 -0.60
C ARG A 63 7.08 -5.54 -1.05
N ARG A 64 7.38 -6.46 -0.13
CA ARG A 64 7.74 -7.84 -0.45
C ARG A 64 6.62 -8.58 -1.20
N PRO A 65 5.41 -8.72 -0.64
CA PRO A 65 4.35 -9.47 -1.32
C PRO A 65 3.87 -8.82 -2.62
N TYR A 66 3.90 -7.49 -2.73
CA TYR A 66 3.63 -6.81 -3.99
C TYR A 66 4.68 -7.15 -5.07
N ARG A 67 5.97 -7.20 -4.70
CA ARG A 67 7.04 -7.61 -5.62
C ARG A 67 6.90 -9.07 -6.02
N GLU A 68 6.56 -9.95 -5.09
CA GLU A 68 6.32 -11.38 -5.37
C GLU A 68 5.14 -11.56 -6.32
N SER A 69 4.04 -10.83 -6.12
CA SER A 69 2.91 -10.89 -7.05
C SER A 69 3.21 -10.36 -8.45
N ARG A 70 4.13 -9.39 -8.60
CA ARG A 70 4.57 -8.88 -9.91
C ARG A 70 5.62 -9.76 -10.58
N GLY A 71 6.46 -10.45 -9.80
CA GLY A 71 7.39 -11.46 -10.32
C GLY A 71 6.70 -12.78 -10.72
N PHE A 72 5.41 -12.92 -10.43
CA PHE A 72 4.56 -14.02 -10.91
C PHE A 72 3.83 -13.67 -12.22
N HIS A 73 4.15 -12.54 -12.85
CA HIS A 73 3.49 -12.07 -14.08
C HIS A 73 4.48 -11.63 -15.19
N ASP A 74 5.66 -12.26 -15.24
CA ASP A 74 6.45 -12.61 -16.44
C ASP A 74 7.72 -13.39 -16.02
#